data_AF-A0A2T4WUK2-F1
#
_entry.id   AF-A0A2T4WUK2-F1
#
_cell.length_a   1.000
_cell.length_b   1.000
_cell.length_c   1.000
_cell.angle_alpha   90.00
_cell.angle_beta   90.00
_cell.angle_gamma   90.00
#
_symmetry.space_group_name_H-M   'P 1'
#
loop_
_entity.id
_entity.type
_entity.pdbx_description
1 polymer ?
#
loop_
_entity_poly.entity_id
_entity_poly.type
_entity_poly.pdbx_seq_one_letter_code
_entity_poly.pdbx_strand_id
1 'polypeptide(L)'
;MGLINRAKQPRIVFILSILTSIFWCLGQLINVYYFTIIGVVFEILWFPMIALLIILPILSLIFFVKENLNLKSPYFYSFLIILSTILFMLLKN
;
A
#
# COMPACT_ATOMS: atom_id res chain seq x y z
N MET A 1 23.83 -7.75 4.50
CA MET A 1 22.38 -7.88 4.28
C MET A 1 22.02 -7.23 2.94
N GLY A 2 22.33 -7.89 1.83
CA GLY A 2 22.09 -7.38 0.47
C GLY A 2 21.34 -8.44 -0.31
N LEU A 3 20.01 -8.29 -0.45
CA LEU A 3 19.18 -9.26 -1.16
C LEU A 3 17.98 -8.64 -1.90
N ILE A 4 18.06 -7.37 -2.30
CA ILE A 4 17.06 -6.82 -3.23
C ILE A 4 17.77 -6.04 -4.34
N ASN A 5 17.65 -6.54 -5.56
CA ASN A 5 18.13 -5.87 -6.77
C ASN A 5 17.52 -4.46 -6.85
N ARG A 6 18.35 -3.40 -6.83
CA ARG A 6 17.89 -1.99 -6.82
C ARG A 6 16.96 -1.64 -7.98
N ALA A 7 17.10 -2.33 -9.12
CA ALA A 7 16.22 -2.17 -10.27
C ALA A 7 14.80 -2.78 -10.09
N LYS A 8 14.64 -3.78 -9.21
CA LYS A 8 13.36 -4.46 -8.93
C LYS A 8 12.63 -3.89 -7.71
N GLN A 9 13.37 -3.29 -6.77
CA GLN A 9 12.83 -2.57 -5.60
C GLN A 9 11.67 -1.62 -5.92
N PRO A 10 11.77 -0.71 -6.92
CA PRO A 10 10.69 0.24 -7.19
C PRO A 10 9.40 -0.42 -7.65
N ARG A 11 9.50 -1.47 -8.47
CA ARG A 11 8.33 -2.21 -8.96
C ARG A 11 7.63 -2.95 -7.83
N ILE A 12 8.38 -3.53 -6.90
CA ILE A 12 7.80 -4.25 -5.75
C ILE A 12 7.03 -3.28 -4.85
N VAL A 13 7.63 -2.13 -4.49
CA VAL A 13 6.96 -1.11 -3.66
C VAL A 13 5.68 -0.64 -4.35
N PHE A 14 5.72 -0.38 -5.66
CA PHE A 14 4.55 0.06 -6.41
C PHE A 14 3.43 -0.99 -6.45
N ILE A 15 3.76 -2.26 -6.71
CA ILE A 15 2.77 -3.35 -6.72
C ILE A 15 2.15 -3.53 -5.33
N LEU A 16 2.96 -3.47 -4.26
CA LEU A 16 2.48 -3.56 -2.89
C LEU A 16 1.57 -2.39 -2.53
N SER A 17 1.89 -1.17 -2.96
CA SER A 17 1.01 0.00 -2.78
C SER A 17 -0.34 -0.18 -3.44
N ILE A 18 -0.37 -0.70 -4.68
CA ILE A 18 -1.63 -1.00 -5.39
C ILE A 18 -2.44 -2.07 -4.65
N LEU A 19 -1.81 -3.18 -4.26
CA LEU A 19 -2.48 -4.26 -3.53
C LEU A 19 -3.06 -3.77 -2.20
N THR A 20 -2.30 -2.99 -1.45
CA THR A 20 -2.74 -2.40 -0.19
C THR A 20 -3.94 -1.48 -0.41
N SER A 21 -3.88 -0.63 -1.44
CA SER A 21 -5.00 0.26 -1.81
C SER A 21 -6.28 -0.49 -2.16
N ILE A 22 -6.17 -1.52 -3.00
CA ILE A 22 -7.31 -2.35 -3.40
C ILE A 22 -7.90 -3.07 -2.19
N PHE A 23 -7.06 -3.65 -1.31
CA PHE A 23 -7.52 -4.35 -0.11
C PHE A 23 -8.38 -3.45 0.78
N TRP A 24 -7.89 -2.25 1.10
CA TRP A 24 -8.60 -1.31 1.95
C TRP A 24 -9.85 -0.74 1.29
N CYS A 25 -9.80 -0.46 -0.01
CA CYS A 25 -10.97 0.02 -0.75
C CYS A 25 -12.08 -1.04 -0.82
N LEU A 26 -11.72 -2.30 -1.10
CA LEU A 26 -12.67 -3.41 -1.11
C LEU A 26 -13.29 -3.67 0.26
N GLY A 27 -12.49 -3.64 1.33
CA GLY A 27 -13.00 -3.80 2.70
C GLY A 27 -14.00 -2.71 3.10
N GLN A 28 -13.90 -1.52 2.51
CA GLN A 28 -14.83 -0.42 2.72
C GLN A 28 -16.08 -0.50 1.82
N LEU A 29 -15.99 -1.11 0.64
CA LEU A 29 -17.10 -1.17 -0.33
C LEU A 29 -17.96 -2.41 -0.17
N ILE A 30 -17.37 -3.52 0.27
CA ILE A 30 -18.02 -4.81 0.38
C ILE A 30 -18.25 -5.11 1.86
N ASN A 31 -19.45 -5.59 2.21
CA ASN A 31 -19.67 -6.19 3.51
C ASN A 31 -18.94 -7.55 3.58
N VAL A 32 -17.66 -7.50 3.94
CA VAL A 32 -16.77 -8.67 4.08
C VAL A 32 -17.26 -9.68 5.12
N TYR A 33 -18.14 -9.26 6.05
CA TYR A 33 -18.76 -10.13 7.04
C TYR A 33 -19.99 -10.88 6.51
N TYR A 34 -20.49 -10.54 5.32
CA TYR A 34 -21.63 -11.24 4.71
C TYR A 34 -21.26 -12.67 4.27
N PHE A 35 -20.02 -12.87 3.82
CA PHE A 35 -19.51 -14.18 3.41
C PHE A 35 -18.41 -14.65 4.35
N THR A 36 -18.64 -15.75 5.08
CA THR A 36 -17.72 -16.29 6.10
C THR A 36 -16.30 -16.50 5.57
N ILE A 37 -16.15 -17.05 4.36
CA ILE A 37 -14.82 -17.32 3.76
C ILE A 37 -14.07 -16.02 3.48
N ILE A 38 -14.75 -15.01 2.94
CA ILE A 38 -14.14 -13.71 2.60
C ILE A 38 -13.77 -12.95 3.87
N GLY A 39 -14.63 -13.02 4.90
CA GLY A 39 -14.37 -12.45 6.22
C GLY A 39 -13.10 -13.02 6.86
N VAL A 40 -12.95 -14.35 6.90
CA VAL A 40 -11.76 -15.01 7.47
C VAL A 40 -10.47 -14.62 6.72
N VAL A 41 -10.51 -14.54 5.38
CA VAL A 41 -9.36 -14.09 4.60
C VAL A 41 -9.01 -12.65 4.94
N PHE A 42 -10.01 -11.76 5.04
CA PHE A 42 -9.80 -10.36 5.45
C PHE A 42 -9.22 -10.26 6.86
N GLU A 43 -9.69 -11.07 7.80
CA GLU A 43 -9.20 -11.10 9.20
C GLU A 43 -7.79 -11.65 9.36
N ILE A 44 -7.29 -12.47 8.44
CA ILE A 44 -5.89 -12.89 8.47
C ILE A 44 -5.01 -11.82 7.80
N LEU A 45 -5.50 -11.21 6.71
CA LEU A 45 -4.75 -10.24 5.93
C LEU A 45 -4.76 -8.81 6.50
N TRP A 46 -5.69 -8.46 7.41
CA TRP A 46 -5.81 -7.08 7.91
C TRP A 46 -4.51 -6.58 8.57
N PHE A 47 -3.85 -7.41 9.38
CA PHE A 47 -2.65 -7.03 10.12
C PHE A 47 -1.43 -6.78 9.22
N PRO A 48 -1.07 -7.68 8.27
CA PRO A 48 -0.01 -7.35 7.32
C PRO A 48 -0.38 -6.14 6.43
N MET A 49 -1.65 -5.96 6.10
CA MET A 49 -2.11 -4.83 5.27
C MET A 49 -2.08 -3.49 6.03
N ILE A 50 -2.31 -3.47 7.34
CA ILE A 50 -2.14 -2.26 8.15
C ILE A 50 -0.67 -1.90 8.33
N ALA A 51 0.20 -2.91 8.51
CA ALA A 51 1.63 -2.70 8.55
C ALA A 51 2.13 -2.10 7.22
N LEU A 52 1.68 -2.62 6.08
CA LEU A 52 2.02 -2.07 4.76
C LEU A 52 1.51 -0.63 4.59
N LEU A 53 0.30 -0.32 5.03
CA LEU A 53 -0.28 1.03 4.93
C LEU A 53 0.57 2.08 5.67
N ILE A 54 1.23 1.70 6.78
CA ILE A 54 2.11 2.60 7.55
C ILE A 54 3.56 2.58 7.02
N ILE A 55 4.09 1.41 6.66
CA ILE A 55 5.51 1.25 6.28
C ILE A 55 5.79 1.74 4.86
N LEU A 56 4.92 1.42 3.89
CA LEU A 56 5.10 1.81 2.50
C LEU A 56 5.20 3.33 2.27
N PRO A 57 4.40 4.22 2.90
CA PRO A 57 4.55 5.65 2.69
C PRO A 57 5.91 6.14 3.21
N ILE A 58 6.38 5.63 4.35
CA ILE A 58 7.71 5.94 4.88
C ILE A 58 8.81 5.48 3.92
N LEU A 59 8.75 4.22 3.47
CA LEU A 59 9.72 3.67 2.52
C LEU A 59 9.72 4.44 1.20
N SER A 60 8.54 4.73 0.66
CA SER A 60 8.41 5.48 -0.59
C SER A 60 8.99 6.87 -0.48
N LEU A 61 8.83 7.56 0.65
CA LEU A 61 9.39 8.89 0.88
C LEU A 61 10.91 8.84 1.02
N ILE A 62 11.45 7.87 1.78
CA ILE A 62 12.91 7.66 1.91
C ILE A 62 13.54 7.41 0.54
N PHE A 63 12.96 6.53 -0.28
CA PHE A 63 13.48 6.23 -1.60
C PHE A 63 13.30 7.38 -2.58
N PHE A 64 12.20 8.14 -2.47
CA PHE A 64 11.95 9.33 -3.28
C PHE A 64 13.00 10.42 -3.04
N VAL A 65 13.35 10.69 -1.77
CA VAL A 65 14.44 11.62 -1.42
C VAL A 65 15.78 11.10 -1.95
N LYS A 66 16.03 9.79 -1.86
CA LYS A 66 17.25 9.16 -2.36
C LYS A 66 17.36 9.20 -3.89
N GLU A 67 16.25 9.32 -4.62
CA GLU A 67 16.19 9.45 -6.08
C GLU A 67 16.13 10.91 -6.55
N ASN A 68 16.64 11.84 -5.73
CA ASN A 68 16.68 13.28 -6.00
C ASN A 68 15.29 13.90 -6.28
N LEU A 69 14.24 13.38 -5.64
CA LEU A 69 12.87 13.88 -5.78
C LEU A 69 12.35 13.85 -7.23
N ASN A 70 12.81 12.88 -8.03
CA ASN A 70 12.36 12.74 -9.40
C ASN A 70 10.86 12.39 -9.45
N LEU A 71 10.04 13.33 -9.91
CA LEU A 71 8.58 13.19 -10.01
C LEU A 71 8.13 12.05 -10.94
N LYS A 72 9.01 11.59 -11.84
CA LYS A 72 8.75 10.42 -12.70
C LYS A 72 9.07 9.09 -12.01
N SER A 73 9.53 9.12 -10.75
CA SER A 73 9.87 7.90 -10.02
C SER A 73 8.61 7.12 -9.59
N PRO A 74 8.65 5.79 -9.67
CA PRO A 74 7.57 4.93 -9.16
C PRO A 74 7.34 5.07 -7.65
N TYR A 75 8.34 5.52 -6.88
CA TYR A 75 8.18 5.78 -5.45
C TYR A 75 7.23 6.96 -5.18
N PHE A 76 7.27 8.01 -6.01
CA PHE A 76 6.32 9.12 -5.90
C PHE A 76 4.88 8.66 -6.14
N TYR A 77 4.64 7.87 -7.19
CA TYR A 77 3.31 7.31 -7.45
C TYR A 77 2.85 6.35 -6.35
N SER A 78 3.76 5.53 -5.81
CA SER A 78 3.48 4.63 -4.69
C SER A 78 3.03 5.42 -3.45
N PHE A 79 3.70 6.54 -3.16
CA PHE A 79 3.34 7.44 -2.08
C PHE A 79 1.95 8.06 -2.29
N LEU A 80 1.67 8.58 -3.49
CA LEU A 80 0.38 9.18 -3.82
C LEU A 80 -0.78 8.18 -3.70
N ILE A 81 -0.60 6.95 -4.17
CA ILE A 81 -1.62 5.88 -4.07
C ILE A 81 -1.98 5.62 -2.61
N ILE A 82 -0.98 5.48 -1.74
CA ILE A 82 -1.23 5.20 -0.33
C ILE A 82 -1.82 6.42 0.38
N LEU A 83 -1.31 7.61 0.10
CA LEU A 83 -1.87 8.84 0.64
C LEU A 83 -3.35 8.98 0.27
N SER A 84 -3.69 8.73 -1.00
CA SER A 84 -5.08 8.72 -1.47
C SER A 84 -5.91 7.65 -0.78
N THR A 85 -5.34 6.47 -0.50
CA THR A 85 -6.03 5.39 0.22
C THR A 85 -6.34 5.80 1.65
N ILE A 86 -5.38 6.39 2.36
CA ILE A 86 -5.54 6.89 3.72
C ILE A 86 -6.61 7.99 3.76
N LEU A 87 -6.53 8.96 2.83
CA LEU A 87 -7.53 10.02 2.73
C LEU A 87 -8.92 9.48 2.43
N PHE A 88 -9.04 8.49 1.52
CA PHE A 88 -10.31 7.84 1.22
C PHE A 88 -10.91 7.16 2.45
N MET A 89 -10.09 6.43 3.22
CA MET A 89 -10.54 5.82 4.47
C MET A 89 -10.99 6.85 5.50
N LEU A 90 -10.27 7.96 5.64
CA LEU A 90 -10.62 9.02 6.58
C LEU A 90 -11.89 9.80 6.18
N LEU A 91 -12.13 10.02 4.89
CA LEU A 91 -13.29 10.78 4.40
C LEU A 91 -14.58 9.96 4.37
N LYS A 92 -14.47 8.63 4.24
CA LYS A 92 -15.62 7.72 4.20
C LYS A 92 -16.10 7.31 5.60
N ASN A 93 -15.21 7.38 6.59
CA ASN A 93 -15.50 7.08 7.99
C ASN A 93 -16.21 8.26 8.68
#